data_AF-A0A2N1AQB7-F1
#
_entry.id   AF-A0A2N1AQB7-F1
#
_cell.length_a   1.000
_cell.length_b   1.000
_cell.length_c   1.000
_cell.angle_alpha   90.00
_cell.angle_beta   90.00
_cell.angle_gamma   90.00
#
_symmetry.space_group_name_H-M   'P 1'
#
loop_
_entity.id
_entity.type
_entity.pdbx_description
1 polymer ?
#
loop_
_entity_poly.entity_id
_entity_poly.type
_entity_poly.pdbx_seq_one_letter_code
_entity_poly.pdbx_strand_id
1 'polypeptide(L)' 'MITLWGRNNSTNVKKVLWVMEELELPFEQIQAGLQHGVNNTPEY' A
#
# COMPACT_ATOMS: atom_id res chain seq x y z
N MET A 1 0.19 -14.30 3.10
CA MET A 1 -0.52 -13.08 3.51
C MET A 1 0.03 -11.94 2.66
N ILE A 2 -0.81 -11.19 1.95
CA ILE A 2 -0.35 -10.05 1.15
C ILE A 2 -0.23 -8.82 2.06
N THR A 3 0.89 -8.10 1.97
CA THR A 3 1.08 -6.82 2.67
C THR A 3 1.21 -5.70 1.65
N LEU A 4 0.29 -4.74 1.69
CA LEU A 4 0.29 -3.58 0.83
C LEU A 4 0.85 -2.37 1.56
N TRP A 5 2.01 -1.90 1.13
CA TRP A 5 2.59 -0.66 1.63
C TRP A 5 2.14 0.53 0.80
N GLY A 6 1.45 1.48 1.42
CA GLY A 6 1.16 2.75 0.76
C GLY A 6 -0.06 3.49 1.31
N ARG A 7 0.01 4.81 1.18
CA ARG A 7 -1.03 5.75 1.61
C ARG A 7 -2.29 5.73 0.75
N ASN A 8 -3.45 5.93 1.38
CA ASN A 8 -4.76 5.91 0.73
C ASN A 8 -4.95 7.01 -0.34
N ASN A 9 -4.24 8.13 -0.22
CA ASN A 9 -4.28 9.23 -1.20
C ASN A 9 -3.28 9.06 -2.35
N SER A 10 -2.65 7.89 -2.51
CA SER A 10 -1.81 7.58 -3.67
C SER A 10 -2.63 6.95 -4.79
N THR A 11 -2.63 7.56 -5.98
CA THR A 11 -3.31 7.01 -7.17
C THR A 11 -2.79 5.62 -7.53
N ASN A 12 -1.50 5.34 -7.30
CA ASN A 12 -0.93 4.03 -7.60
C ASN A 12 -1.38 2.96 -6.58
N VAL A 13 -1.46 3.32 -5.29
CA VAL A 13 -1.95 2.40 -4.25
C VAL A 13 -3.43 2.08 -4.47
N LYS A 14 -4.23 3.06 -4.88
CA LYS A 14 -5.66 2.85 -5.21
C LYS A 14 -5.89 1.82 -6.32
N LYS A 15 -5.02 1.78 -7.34
CA LYS A 15 -5.11 0.76 -8.40
C LYS A 15 -4.93 -0.64 -7.85
N VAL A 16 -3.95 -0.82 -6.95
CA VAL A 16 -3.67 -2.12 -6.34
C VAL A 16 -4.80 -2.52 -5.38
N LEU A 17 -5.26 -1.60 -4.52
CA LEU A 17 -6.42 -1.81 -3.65
C LEU A 17 -7.64 -2.26 -4.45
N TRP A 18 -7.94 -1.57 -5.56
CA TRP A 18 -9.07 -1.94 -6.42
C TRP A 18 -8.95 -3.39 -6.91
N VAL A 19 -7.79 -3.79 -7.43
CA VAL A 19 -7.60 -5.18 -7.88
C VAL A 19 -7.71 -6.18 -6.73
N MET A 20 -7.23 -5.85 -5.52
CA MET A 20 -7.36 -6.77 -4.39
C MET A 20 -8.82 -6.98 -3.97
N GLU A 21 -9.63 -5.91 -3.96
CA GLU A 21 -11.06 -5.99 -3.66
C GLU A 21 -11.82 -6.77 -4.74
N GLU A 22 -11.57 -6.51 -6.03
CA GLU A 22 -12.22 -7.22 -7.15
C GLU A 22 -11.93 -8.74 -7.15
N LEU A 23 -10.78 -9.13 -6.61
CA LEU A 23 -10.35 -10.52 -6.52
C LEU A 23 -10.61 -11.15 -5.15
N GLU A 24 -11.25 -10.42 -4.23
CA GLU A 24 -11.50 -10.83 -2.84
C GLU A 24 -10.24 -11.36 -2.13
N LEU A 25 -9.08 -10.76 -2.44
CA LEU A 25 -7.80 -11.21 -1.87
C LEU A 25 -7.64 -10.64 -0.45
N PRO A 26 -7.30 -11.47 0.55
CA PRO A 26 -7.01 -10.97 1.88
C PRO A 26 -5.63 -10.27 1.89
N PHE A 27 -5.62 -9.03 2.35
CA PHE A 27 -4.39 -8.25 2.54
C PHE A 27 -4.42 -7.42 3.81
N GLU A 28 -3.23 -7.10 4.31
CA GLU A 28 -3.02 -6.08 5.33
C GLU A 28 -2.39 -4.85 4.67
N GLN A 29 -2.94 -3.66 4.95
CA GLN A 29 -2.40 -2.41 4.44
C GLN A 29 -1.61 -1.67 5.51
N ILE A 30 -0.36 -1.32 5.20
CA ILE A 30 0.49 -0.49 6.05
C ILE A 30 0.66 0.88 5.40
N GLN A 31 0.33 1.94 6.13
CA GLN A 31 0.47 3.31 5.62
C GLN A 31 1.95 3.68 5.50
N ALA A 32 2.38 4.04 4.29
CA ALA A 32 3.74 4.47 3.99
C ALA A 32 3.79 5.56 2.91
N GLY A 33 4.87 6.33 2.92
CA GLY A 33 5.17 7.43 2.01
C GLY A 33 4.66 8.80 2.46
N LEU A 34 5.37 9.86 2.06
CA LEU A 34 5.14 11.25 2.47
C LEU A 34 5.02 11.37 4.00
N GLN A 35 3.89 11.88 4.51
CA GLN A 35 3.67 12.08 5.94
C GLN A 35 3.72 10.80 6.80
N HIS A 36 3.65 9.62 6.17
CA HIS A 36 3.73 8.32 6.86
C HIS A 36 5.16 7.74 6.91
N GLY A 37 6.13 8.32 6.19
CA GLY A 37 7.53 7.90 6.21
C GLY A 37 7.76 6.47 5.67
N VAL A 38 8.61 5.70 6.35
CA VAL A 38 9.04 4.31 6.04
C VAL A 38 10.02 4.16 4.86
N ASN A 39 10.12 5.15 3.97
CA ASN A 39 11.01 5.11 2.81
C ASN A 39 12.34 5.86 3.00
N ASN A 40 12.80 6.01 4.25
CA ASN A 40 14.05 6.71 4.58
C ASN A 40 15.17 5.74 4.99
N THR A 41 15.03 4.47 4.64
CA THR A 41 16.04 3.43 4.91
C THR A 41 16.69 2.99 3.60
N PRO A 42 17.92 2.45 3.60
CA PRO A 42 18.61 2.07 2.36
C PRO A 42 17.86 1.07 1.48
N GLU A 43 16.90 0.33 2.05
CA GLU A 43 16.09 -0.67 1.36
C GLU A 43 14.97 -0.06 0.50
N TYR A 44 14.73 1.26 0.60
CA TYR A 44 13.66 2.00 -0.09
C TYR A 44 14.18 3.31 -0.71
#